data_AF-A0A6I3KVV6-F1
#
_entry.id   AF-A0A6I3KVV6-F1
#
_cell.length_a   1.000
_cell.length_b   1.000
_cell.length_c   1.000
_cell.angle_alpha   90.00
_cell.angle_beta   90.00
_cell.angle_gamma   90.00
#
_symmetry.space_group_name_H-M   'P 1'
#
loop_
_entity.id
_entity.type
_entity.pdbx_description
1 polymer ?
#
loop_
_entity_poly.entity_id
_entity_poly.type
_entity_poly.pdbx_seq_one_letter_code
_entity_poly.pdbx_strand_id
1 'polypeptide(L)' 'MAEIELAPDDDIFALGLVNSLRALEIVVHVESTYGISVDVDDLELDNFRSAARAAAFVARKRGGDSHS' A
#
# COMPACT_ATOMS: atom_id res chain seq x y z
N MET A 1 8.45 20.96 -16.52
CA MET A 1 8.55 19.56 -16.07
C MET A 1 7.12 19.05 -16.01
N ALA A 2 6.77 17.96 -16.68
CA ALA A 2 5.40 17.45 -16.59
C ALA A 2 5.19 16.88 -15.18
N GLU A 3 4.27 17.44 -14.42
CA GLU A 3 3.76 16.82 -13.20
C GLU A 3 2.98 15.57 -13.61
N ILE A 4 3.33 14.42 -13.03
CA ILE A 4 2.62 13.17 -13.25
C ILE A 4 1.44 13.18 -12.29
N GLU A 5 0.23 13.43 -12.80
CA GLU A 5 -0.99 13.28 -12.02
C GLU A 5 -1.28 11.79 -11.84
N LEU A 6 -1.16 11.29 -10.61
CA LEU A 6 -1.44 9.90 -10.28
C LEU A 6 -2.88 9.77 -9.81
N ALA A 7 -3.66 8.95 -10.50
CA ALA A 7 -4.95 8.51 -10.03
C ALA A 7 -4.77 7.49 -8.90
N PRO A 8 -5.73 7.38 -7.97
CA PRO A 8 -5.63 6.44 -6.86
C PRO A 8 -5.64 4.96 -7.31
N ASP A 9 -6.14 4.68 -8.52
CA ASP A 9 -6.16 3.33 -9.10
C ASP A 9 -4.95 3.04 -10.00
N ASP A 10 -4.07 4.03 -10.23
CA ASP A 10 -2.91 3.84 -11.09
C ASP A 10 -1.93 2.84 -10.48
N ASP A 11 -1.47 1.93 -11.34
CA ASP A 11 -0.45 0.94 -10.98
C ASP A 11 0.93 1.60 -11.00
N ILE A 12 1.41 1.96 -9.81
CA ILE A 12 2.71 2.63 -9.62
C ILE A 12 3.90 1.73 -9.94
N PHE A 13 3.71 0.40 -10.00
CA PHE A 13 4.73 -0.54 -10.46
C PHE A 13 4.76 -0.60 -11.99
N ALA A 14 3.60 -0.66 -12.64
CA ALA A 14 3.49 -0.62 -14.10
C ALA A 14 4.02 0.70 -14.68
N LEU A 15 3.80 1.81 -13.97
CA LEU A 15 4.35 3.13 -14.28
C LEU A 15 5.87 3.23 -14.03
N GLY A 16 6.50 2.21 -13.42
CA GLY A 16 7.93 2.20 -13.12
C GLY A 16 8.36 3.16 -12.00
N LEU A 17 7.41 3.68 -11.24
CA LEU A 17 7.66 4.61 -10.13
C LEU A 17 8.15 3.85 -8.88
N VAL A 18 7.73 2.60 -8.74
CA VAL A 18 8.04 1.73 -7.60
C VAL A 18 8.59 0.39 -8.09
N ASN A 19 9.53 -0.16 -7.33
CA ASN A 19 10.09 -1.49 -7.52
C ASN A 19 9.90 -2.32 -6.25
N SER A 20 10.26 -3.61 -6.27
CA SER A 20 10.07 -4.51 -5.13
C SER A 20 10.75 -4.05 -3.84
N LEU A 21 11.87 -3.32 -3.91
CA LEU A 21 12.55 -2.79 -2.72
C LEU A 21 11.78 -1.59 -2.14
N ARG A 22 11.35 -0.67 -3.01
CA ARG A 22 10.53 0.50 -2.65
C ARG A 22 9.15 0.08 -2.12
N ALA A 23 8.64 -1.06 -2.55
CA ALA A 23 7.41 -1.65 -2.04
C ALA A 23 7.49 -1.90 -0.53
N LEU A 24 8.61 -2.46 -0.06
CA LEU A 24 8.83 -2.71 1.37
C LEU A 24 8.89 -1.40 2.16
N GLU A 25 9.46 -0.32 1.60
CA GLU A 25 9.44 0.99 2.24
C GLU A 25 7.99 1.51 2.42
N ILE A 26 7.14 1.32 1.41
CA ILE A 26 5.71 1.68 1.47
C ILE A 26 5.00 0.88 2.57
N VAL A 27 5.28 -0.43 2.67
CA VAL A 27 4.70 -1.29 3.71
C VAL A 27 5.09 -0.78 5.09
N VAL A 28 6.38 -0.60 5.36
CA VAL A 28 6.88 -0.09 6.65
C VAL A 28 6.30 1.30 6.96
N HIS A 29 6.17 2.15 5.94
CA HIS A 29 5.57 3.46 6.10
C HIS A 29 4.09 3.37 6.49
N VAL A 30 3.33 2.50 5.84
CA VAL A 30 1.91 2.26 6.12
C VAL A 30 1.72 1.65 7.51
N GLU A 31 2.53 0.65 7.89
CA GLU A 31 2.52 0.05 9.22
C GLU A 31 2.77 1.09 10.31
N SER A 32 3.82 1.89 10.16
CA SER A 32 4.20 2.93 11.13
C SER A 32 3.17 4.07 11.19
N THR A 33 2.64 4.50 10.04
CA THR A 33 1.67 5.60 9.96
C THR A 33 0.32 5.21 10.53
N TYR A 34 -0.12 3.97 10.28
CA TYR A 34 -1.46 3.52 10.64
C TYR A 34 -1.49 2.59 11.86
N GLY A 35 -0.33 2.20 12.40
CA GLY A 35 -0.22 1.30 13.55
C GLY A 35 -0.76 -0.10 13.27
N ILE A 36 -0.62 -0.58 12.03
CA ILE A 36 -1.08 -1.92 11.62
C ILE A 36 0.13 -2.85 11.42
N SER A 37 -0.09 -4.15 11.47
CA SER A 37 0.90 -5.16 11.07
C SER A 37 0.53 -5.79 9.73
N VAL A 38 1.50 -5.83 8.82
CA VAL A 38 1.41 -6.44 7.50
C VAL A 38 2.16 -7.76 7.53
N ASP A 39 1.43 -8.86 7.40
CA ASP A 39 2.02 -10.19 7.37
C ASP A 39 2.60 -10.51 5.99
N VAL A 40 3.42 -11.56 5.90
CA VAL A 40 3.98 -12.01 4.62
C VAL A 40 2.90 -12.38 3.60
N ASP A 41 1.77 -12.89 4.06
CA ASP A 41 0.62 -13.20 3.22
C ASP A 41 -0.09 -11.94 2.70
N ASP A 42 0.02 -10.82 3.42
CA ASP A 42 -0.53 -9.52 3.04
C ASP A 42 0.37 -8.77 2.05
N LEU A 43 1.68 -9.10 2.00
CA LEU A 43 2.68 -8.55 1.08
C LEU A 43 2.45 -8.93 -0.39
N GLU A 44 1.34 -9.59 -0.72
CA GLU A 44 0.91 -9.75 -2.10
C GLU A 44 0.99 -8.40 -2.81
N LEU A 45 1.79 -8.36 -3.88
CA LEU A 45 2.06 -7.16 -4.66
C LEU A 45 0.75 -6.42 -4.97
N ASP A 46 -0.35 -7.19 -5.18
CA ASP A 46 -1.69 -6.70 -5.50
C ASP A 46 -2.22 -5.65 -4.52
N ASN A 47 -1.97 -5.81 -3.22
CA ASN A 47 -2.45 -4.92 -2.18
C ASN A 47 -1.79 -3.53 -2.21
N PHE A 48 -0.59 -3.41 -2.78
CA PHE A 48 0.22 -2.19 -2.74
C PHE A 48 0.49 -1.58 -4.12
N ARG A 49 -0.11 -2.11 -5.19
CA ARG A 49 0.10 -1.62 -6.57
C ARG A 49 -0.48 -0.24 -6.82
N SER A 50 -1.49 0.17 -6.05
CA SER A 50 -2.14 1.47 -6.18
C SER A 50 -2.53 2.01 -4.82
N ALA A 51 -2.71 3.33 -4.73
CA ALA A 51 -3.09 3.99 -3.49
C ALA A 51 -4.47 3.52 -2.97
N ALA A 52 -5.42 3.27 -3.88
CA ALA A 52 -6.75 2.76 -3.56
C ALA A 52 -6.68 1.38 -2.90
N ARG A 53 -5.83 0.48 -3.40
CA ARG A 53 -5.68 -0.87 -2.85
C ARG A 53 -4.98 -0.85 -1.51
N ALA A 54 -3.94 -0.04 -1.36
CA ALA A 54 -3.26 0.14 -0.07
C ALA A 54 -4.22 0.73 0.97
N ALA A 55 -5.03 1.72 0.59
CA ALA A 55 -6.04 2.30 1.47
C ALA A 55 -7.12 1.27 1.86
N ALA A 56 -7.59 0.47 0.91
CA ALA A 56 -8.54 -0.61 1.19
C ALA A 56 -7.95 -1.67 2.13
N PHE A 57 -6.68 -2.02 1.95
CA PHE A 57 -5.95 -2.92 2.84
C PHE A 57 -5.86 -2.37 4.27
N VAL A 58 -5.44 -1.11 4.43
CA VAL A 58 -5.39 -0.43 5.73
C VAL A 58 -6.77 -0.39 6.38
N ALA A 59 -7.81 -0.05 5.62
CA ALA A 59 -9.18 -0.01 6.10
C ALA A 59 -9.67 -1.39 6.56
N ARG A 60 -9.31 -2.47 5.85
CA ARG A 60 -9.63 -3.84 6.25
C ARG A 60 -8.93 -4.23 7.55
N LYS A 61 -7.62 -3.94 7.69
CA LYS A 61 -6.88 -4.21 8.94
C LYS A 61 -7.47 -3.44 10.11
N ARG A 62 -7.68 -2.13 9.96
CA ARG A 62 -8.26 -1.28 11.02
C ARG A 62 -9.74 -1.57 11.34
N GLY A 63 -10.52 -1.99 10.35
CA GLY A 63 -11.92 -2.39 10.55
C GLY A 63 -12.06 -3.79 11.15
N GLY A 64 -11.08 -4.67 10.91
CA GLY A 64 -10.95 -5.97 11.55
C GLY A 64 -10.40 -5.90 12.98
N ASP A 65 -9.65 -4.85 13.31
CA ASP A 65 -9.06 -4.57 14.63
C ASP A 65 -10.07 -4.01 15.67
N SER A 66 -11.37 -4.27 15.49
CA SER A 66 -12.37 -4.08 16.56
C SER A 66 -12.42 -5.28 17.53
N HIS A 67 -11.36 -6.09 17.61
CA HIS A 67 -11.34 -7.28 18.47
C HIS A 67 -10.05 -7.44 19.29
N SER A 68 -9.88 -6.60 20.32
CA SER A 68 -9.78 -7.01 21.74
C SER A 68 -9.36 -5.84 22.65
#